data_AF-A0A023EFC6-F1
#
_entry.id   AF-A0A023EFC6-F1
#
_cell.length_a   1.000
_cell.length_b   1.000
_cell.length_c   1.000
_cell.angle_alpha   90.00
_cell.angle_beta   90.00
_cell.angle_gamma   90.00
#
_symmetry.space_group_name_H-M   'P 1'
#
loop_
_entity.id
_entity.type
_entity.pdbx_description
1 polymer ?
#
loop_
_entity_poly.entity_id
_entity_poly.type
_entity_poly.pdbx_seq_one_letter_code
_entity_poly.pdbx_strand_id
1 'polypeptide(L)'
;MANPPTRSLMKILFNNFINSFKPRQLKGNLMGEDYLGNKYYEIPANPSLGQRRPQRWFEPTEKEAYNQEVTAEWEAWLRGRRKEPPTEQELLRNLAIMKMKERNAAELEAKYSKPKDVAELPKNPTGMGSFPQYDEYEIMPGKKKHEK
;
A
#
# COMPACT_ATOMS: atom_id res chain seq x y z
N MET A 1 -19.96 -23.81 21.03
CA MET A 1 -21.03 -23.51 22.00
C MET A 1 -20.47 -22.49 22.98
N ALA A 2 -21.08 -21.31 23.10
CA ALA A 2 -20.63 -20.28 24.04
C ALA A 2 -21.15 -20.64 25.45
N ASN A 3 -20.26 -20.67 26.44
CA ASN A 3 -20.63 -21.00 27.83
C ASN A 3 -21.60 -19.93 28.38
N PRO A 4 -22.62 -20.33 29.18
CA PRO A 4 -23.57 -19.38 29.76
C PRO A 4 -22.85 -18.39 30.70
N PRO A 5 -23.29 -17.12 30.77
CA PRO A 5 -22.63 -16.11 31.59
C PRO A 5 -22.68 -16.50 33.07
N THR A 6 -21.51 -16.76 33.66
CA THR A 6 -21.40 -17.11 35.08
C THR A 6 -21.70 -15.89 35.94
N ARG A 7 -22.70 -15.99 36.81
CA ARG A 7 -23.16 -14.92 37.75
C ARG A 7 -22.14 -14.51 38.83
N SER A 8 -20.89 -14.96 38.78
CA SER A 8 -19.90 -14.72 39.83
C SER A 8 -18.91 -13.62 39.44
N LEU A 9 -19.16 -12.40 39.92
CA LEU A 9 -18.28 -11.23 39.75
C LEU A 9 -16.88 -11.48 40.35
N MET A 10 -16.80 -12.14 41.50
CA MET A 10 -15.52 -12.45 42.17
C MET A 10 -14.64 -13.38 41.33
N LYS A 11 -15.25 -14.38 40.67
CA LYS A 11 -14.52 -15.29 39.78
C LYS A 11 -13.98 -14.56 38.55
N ILE A 12 -14.73 -13.60 38.01
CA ILE A 12 -14.30 -12.75 36.89
C ILE A 12 -13.09 -11.90 37.30
N LEU A 13 -13.17 -11.22 38.46
CA LEU A 13 -12.09 -10.39 38.99
C LEU A 13 -10.81 -11.21 39.24
N PHE A 14 -10.94 -12.38 39.86
CA PHE A 14 -9.80 -13.26 40.13
C PHE A 14 -9.17 -13.81 38.85
N ASN A 15 -9.98 -14.23 37.87
CA ASN A 15 -9.47 -14.67 36.56
C ASN A 15 -8.74 -13.53 35.83
N ASN A 16 -9.26 -12.31 35.86
CA ASN A 16 -8.59 -11.14 35.27
C ASN A 16 -7.26 -10.83 35.97
N PHE A 17 -7.21 -10.94 37.30
CA PHE A 17 -5.99 -10.77 38.09
C PHE A 17 -4.93 -11.84 37.80
N ILE A 18 -5.31 -13.12 37.69
CA ILE A 18 -4.35 -14.16 37.27
C ILE A 18 -3.89 -13.94 35.83
N ASN A 19 -4.81 -13.56 34.93
CA ASN A 19 -4.48 -13.29 33.54
C ASN A 19 -3.53 -12.09 33.37
N SER A 20 -3.51 -11.11 34.30
CA SER A 20 -2.56 -9.99 34.22
C SER A 20 -1.11 -10.40 34.46
N PHE A 21 -0.86 -11.57 35.09
CA PHE A 21 0.48 -12.12 35.25
C PHE A 21 0.96 -12.96 34.05
N LYS A 22 0.09 -13.23 33.06
CA LYS A 22 0.52 -13.96 31.87
C LYS A 22 1.42 -13.07 31.01
N PRO A 23 2.67 -13.49 30.72
CA PRO A 23 3.57 -12.68 29.90
C PRO A 23 3.01 -12.53 28.49
N ARG A 24 3.20 -11.34 27.92
CA ARG A 24 2.86 -11.07 26.51
C ARG A 24 3.85 -11.82 25.60
N GLN A 25 3.40 -12.20 24.42
CA GLN A 25 4.29 -12.72 23.38
C GLN A 25 5.25 -11.59 22.95
N LEU A 26 6.53 -11.70 23.32
CA LEU A 26 7.57 -10.75 22.94
C LEU A 26 8.25 -11.13 21.61
N LYS A 27 8.27 -12.43 21.29
CA LYS A 27 8.89 -12.95 20.07
C LYS A 27 7.85 -13.04 18.96
N GLY A 28 8.12 -12.37 17.83
CA GLY A 28 7.31 -12.50 16.62
C GLY A 28 7.50 -13.84 15.92
N ASN A 29 6.47 -14.29 15.23
CA ASN A 29 6.55 -15.43 14.33
C ASN A 29 7.23 -15.00 13.03
N LEU A 30 8.21 -15.76 12.56
CA LEU A 30 8.86 -15.49 11.26
C LEU A 30 7.86 -15.82 10.15
N MET A 31 7.52 -14.82 9.34
CA MET A 31 6.53 -14.94 8.26
C MET A 31 7.19 -15.16 6.90
N GLY A 32 8.40 -14.66 6.70
CA GLY A 32 9.14 -14.83 5.46
C GLY A 32 10.34 -13.90 5.33
N GLU A 33 11.00 -14.03 4.19
CA GLU A 33 12.15 -13.23 3.78
C GLU A 33 11.92 -12.67 2.37
N ASP A 34 12.53 -11.53 2.07
CA ASP A 34 12.48 -10.88 0.77
C ASP A 34 13.76 -11.16 -0.05
N TYR A 35 13.74 -10.87 -1.35
CA TYR A 35 14.93 -10.98 -2.21
C TYR A 35 16.08 -10.05 -1.79
N LEU A 36 15.82 -9.08 -0.91
CA LEU A 36 16.79 -8.19 -0.28
C LEU A 36 17.42 -8.77 1.00
N GLY A 37 16.94 -9.91 1.51
CA GLY A 37 17.42 -10.53 2.75
C GLY A 37 16.79 -9.99 4.04
N ASN A 38 15.76 -9.14 3.92
CA ASN A 38 15.01 -8.62 5.07
C ASN A 38 14.10 -9.72 5.64
N LYS A 39 14.06 -9.88 6.97
CA LYS A 39 13.22 -10.88 7.65
C LYS A 39 12.01 -10.25 8.29
N TYR A 40 10.82 -10.82 8.05
CA TYR A 40 9.55 -10.24 8.48
C TYR A 40 8.89 -11.06 9.57
N TYR A 41 8.35 -10.37 10.57
CA TYR A 41 7.77 -10.99 11.76
C TYR A 41 6.36 -10.45 12.05
N GLU A 42 5.52 -11.31 12.62
CA GLU A 42 4.16 -10.96 13.06
C GLU A 42 3.87 -11.51 14.46
N ILE A 43 3.24 -10.69 15.31
CA ILE A 43 2.50 -11.14 16.49
C ILE A 43 1.02 -11.05 16.15
N PRO A 44 0.25 -12.17 16.24
CA PRO A 44 -1.17 -12.16 15.94
C PRO A 44 -1.95 -11.25 16.89
N ALA A 45 -3.07 -10.73 16.41
CA ALA A 45 -3.96 -9.94 17.26
C ALA A 45 -4.48 -10.79 18.43
N ASN A 46 -4.38 -10.26 19.65
CA ASN A 46 -4.98 -10.86 20.84
C ASN A 46 -6.07 -9.94 21.40
N PRO A 47 -7.35 -10.14 21.00
CA PRO A 47 -8.47 -9.32 21.48
C PRO A 47 -8.64 -9.35 22.99
N SER A 48 -8.28 -10.45 23.66
CA SER A 48 -8.37 -10.58 25.13
C SER A 48 -7.42 -9.63 25.87
N LEU A 49 -6.34 -9.20 25.22
CA LEU A 49 -5.38 -8.21 25.76
C LEU A 49 -5.63 -6.79 25.23
N GLY A 50 -6.72 -6.57 24.48
CA GLY A 50 -7.00 -5.28 23.83
C GLY A 50 -6.19 -5.04 22.54
N GLN A 51 -5.39 -6.01 22.09
CA GLN A 51 -4.67 -5.93 20.82
C GLN A 51 -5.61 -6.32 19.67
N ARG A 52 -6.23 -5.30 19.05
CA ARG A 52 -7.18 -5.51 17.93
C ARG A 52 -6.53 -5.77 16.59
N ARG A 53 -5.26 -5.40 16.41
CA ARG A 53 -4.51 -5.54 15.15
C ARG A 53 -3.24 -6.35 15.39
N PRO A 54 -2.80 -7.15 14.41
CA PRO A 54 -1.51 -7.82 14.49
C PRO A 54 -0.39 -6.77 14.49
N GLN A 55 0.66 -7.04 15.25
CA GLN A 55 1.87 -6.22 15.25
C GLN A 55 2.86 -6.82 14.25
N ARG A 56 3.30 -6.03 13.28
CA ARG A 56 4.16 -6.46 12.18
C ARG A 56 5.41 -5.59 12.16
N TRP A 57 6.56 -6.20 11.96
CA TRP A 57 7.84 -5.50 11.82
C TRP A 57 8.81 -6.36 11.00
N PHE A 58 9.95 -5.76 10.65
CA PHE A 58 11.02 -6.48 9.96
C PHE A 58 12.35 -6.23 10.67
N GLU A 59 13.29 -7.14 10.45
CA GLU A 59 14.68 -7.03 10.84
C GLU A 59 15.51 -6.86 9.55
N PRO A 60 16.19 -5.71 9.37
CA PRO A 60 17.11 -5.51 8.26
C PRO A 60 18.25 -6.52 8.30
N THR A 61 18.80 -6.87 7.13
CA THR A 61 20.01 -7.70 7.05
C THR A 61 21.21 -7.02 7.72
N GLU A 62 21.37 -5.72 7.48
CA GLU A 62 22.38 -4.88 8.12
C GLU A 62 21.76 -4.11 9.29
N LYS A 63 22.13 -4.45 10.53
CA LYS A 63 21.52 -3.92 11.75
C LYS A 63 21.65 -2.40 11.94
N GLU A 64 22.61 -1.78 11.26
CA GLU A 64 22.90 -0.35 11.34
C GLU A 64 22.35 0.44 10.14
N ALA A 65 21.81 -0.25 9.14
CA ALA A 65 21.24 0.38 7.94
C ALA A 65 19.79 0.82 8.20
N TYR A 66 19.61 2.04 8.68
CA TYR A 66 18.28 2.65 8.87
C TYR A 66 17.54 2.96 7.56
N ASN A 67 18.28 3.02 6.45
CA ASN A 67 17.76 3.34 5.12
C ASN A 67 17.53 2.10 4.25
N GLN A 68 17.43 0.90 4.86
CA GLN A 68 17.23 -0.32 4.10
C GLN A 68 15.90 -0.28 3.34
N GLU A 69 15.97 -0.49 2.03
CA GLU A 69 14.79 -0.55 1.19
C GLU A 69 13.96 -1.80 1.52
N VAL A 70 12.64 -1.61 1.48
CA VAL A 70 11.64 -2.67 1.67
C VAL A 70 10.89 -2.81 0.35
N THR A 71 10.69 -4.03 -0.13
CA THR A 71 9.86 -4.24 -1.31
C THR A 71 8.42 -3.80 -1.11
N ALA A 72 7.78 -3.42 -2.21
CA ALA A 72 6.42 -2.87 -2.20
C ALA A 72 5.40 -3.87 -1.62
N GLU A 73 5.59 -5.16 -1.88
CA GLU A 73 4.75 -6.26 -1.42
C GLU A 73 4.77 -6.38 0.10
N TRP A 74 5.99 -6.41 0.66
CA TRP A 74 6.19 -6.47 2.10
C TRP A 74 5.83 -5.16 2.79
N GLU A 75 6.05 -4.00 2.16
CA GLU A 75 5.59 -2.71 2.67
C GLU A 75 4.06 -2.66 2.80
N ALA A 76 3.33 -3.17 1.80
CA ALA A 76 1.87 -3.27 1.84
C ALA A 76 1.39 -4.19 2.97
N TRP A 77 2.09 -5.29 3.24
CA TRP A 77 1.78 -6.18 4.35
C TRP A 77 2.10 -5.56 5.72
N LEU A 78 3.27 -4.93 5.88
CA LEU A 78 3.65 -4.23 7.12
C LEU A 78 2.65 -3.12 7.49
N ARG A 79 2.16 -2.37 6.49
CA ARG A 79 1.14 -1.32 6.68
C ARG A 79 -0.28 -1.86 6.90
N GLY A 80 -0.48 -3.18 6.86
CA GLY A 80 -1.79 -3.80 7.04
C GLY A 80 -2.73 -3.63 5.85
N ARG A 81 -2.24 -3.23 4.67
CA ARG A 81 -3.04 -3.21 3.44
C ARG A 81 -3.33 -4.63 2.94
N ARG A 82 -2.37 -5.54 3.12
CA ARG A 82 -2.51 -6.98 2.86
C ARG A 82 -2.70 -7.74 4.17
N LYS A 83 -3.60 -8.72 4.19
CA LYS A 83 -3.78 -9.61 5.36
C LYS A 83 -2.68 -10.66 5.41
N GLU A 84 -2.47 -11.35 4.29
CA GLU A 84 -1.50 -12.43 4.11
C GLU A 84 -0.14 -11.89 3.65
N PRO A 85 0.97 -12.47 4.10
CA PRO A 85 2.30 -12.11 3.62
C PRO A 85 2.44 -12.51 2.14
N PRO A 86 3.28 -11.80 1.38
CA PRO A 86 3.52 -12.14 -0.01
C PRO A 86 4.29 -13.47 -0.12
N THR A 87 4.06 -14.22 -1.20
CA THR A 87 4.74 -15.49 -1.46
C THR A 87 5.99 -15.28 -2.30
N GLU A 88 7.00 -16.14 -2.14
CA GLU A 88 8.26 -16.08 -2.91
C GLU A 88 8.01 -16.07 -4.43
N GLN A 89 7.05 -16.87 -4.90
CA GLN A 89 6.66 -16.92 -6.32
C GLN A 89 6.03 -15.59 -6.81
N GLU A 90 5.32 -14.87 -5.95
CA GLU A 90 4.80 -13.54 -6.26
C GLU A 90 5.94 -12.54 -6.37
N LEU A 91 6.87 -12.55 -5.40
CA LEU A 91 8.06 -11.69 -5.41
C LEU A 91 8.87 -11.87 -6.70
N LEU A 92 9.16 -13.11 -7.08
CA LEU A 92 9.93 -13.41 -8.30
C LEU A 92 9.22 -12.92 -9.56
N ARG A 93 7.90 -13.10 -9.65
CA ARG A 93 7.10 -12.61 -10.79
C ARG A 93 7.11 -11.08 -10.86
N ASN A 94 6.95 -10.41 -9.74
CA ASN A 94 6.94 -8.94 -9.71
C ASN A 94 8.32 -8.36 -10.03
N LEU A 95 9.39 -8.99 -9.55
CA LEU A 95 10.76 -8.65 -9.90
C LEU A 95 11.01 -8.81 -11.41
N ALA A 96 10.51 -9.89 -12.02
CA ALA A 96 10.59 -10.06 -13.47
C ALA A 96 9.83 -8.95 -14.23
N ILE A 97 8.63 -8.60 -13.77
CA ILE A 97 7.83 -7.51 -14.36
C ILE A 97 8.57 -6.17 -14.23
N MET A 98 9.18 -5.89 -13.08
CA MET A 98 9.95 -4.67 -12.85
C MET A 98 11.11 -4.55 -13.83
N LYS A 99 11.91 -5.62 -13.99
CA LYS A 99 13.03 -5.66 -14.96
C LYS A 99 12.56 -5.51 -16.41
N MET A 100 11.41 -6.10 -16.76
CA MET A 100 10.84 -5.95 -18.09
C MET A 100 10.39 -4.50 -18.35
N LYS A 101 9.76 -3.85 -17.36
CA LYS A 101 9.36 -2.44 -17.46
C LYS A 101 10.55 -1.52 -17.59
N GLU A 102 11.63 -1.78 -16.84
CA GLU A 102 12.88 -1.02 -16.93
C GLU A 102 13.46 -1.07 -18.35
N ARG A 103 13.54 -2.26 -18.96
CA ARG A 103 13.99 -2.42 -20.35
C ARG A 103 13.08 -1.69 -21.34
N ASN A 104 11.77 -1.87 -21.22
CA ASN A 104 10.80 -1.20 -22.08
C ASN A 104 10.88 0.32 -21.94
N ALA A 105 11.08 0.84 -20.72
CA ALA A 105 11.26 2.25 -20.45
C ALA A 105 12.53 2.79 -21.11
N ALA A 106 13.66 2.08 -20.99
CA ALA A 106 14.90 2.45 -21.66
C ALA A 106 14.78 2.44 -23.20
N GLU A 107 14.06 1.47 -23.77
CA GLU A 107 13.78 1.43 -25.21
C GLU A 107 12.89 2.60 -25.66
N LEU A 108 11.86 2.94 -24.88
CA LEU A 108 10.99 4.08 -25.14
C LEU A 108 11.77 5.39 -25.02
N GLU A 109 12.59 5.53 -23.99
CA GLU A 109 13.46 6.69 -23.81
C GLU A 109 14.42 6.83 -24.98
N ALA A 110 15.05 5.75 -25.45
CA ALA A 110 15.90 5.81 -26.64
C ALA A 110 15.13 6.19 -27.91
N LYS A 111 13.91 5.66 -28.10
CA LYS A 111 13.05 5.99 -29.26
C LYS A 111 12.55 7.43 -29.24
N TYR A 112 12.25 7.97 -28.06
CA TYR A 112 11.66 9.30 -27.85
C TYR A 112 12.64 10.29 -27.20
N SER A 113 13.94 9.99 -27.17
CA SER A 113 14.98 10.83 -26.55
C SER A 113 15.23 12.11 -27.31
N LYS A 114 14.88 12.13 -28.60
CA LYS A 114 14.80 13.38 -29.36
C LYS A 114 13.71 14.21 -28.68
N PRO A 115 13.96 15.48 -28.30
CA PRO A 115 12.91 16.33 -27.78
C PRO A 115 11.80 16.30 -28.83
N LYS A 116 10.62 15.75 -28.47
CA LYS A 116 9.41 16.16 -29.17
C LYS A 116 9.41 17.65 -28.98
N ASP A 117 9.75 18.39 -30.03
CA ASP A 117 9.83 19.84 -29.98
C ASP A 117 8.57 20.28 -29.26
N VAL A 118 8.71 20.89 -28.09
CA VAL A 118 7.56 21.33 -27.29
C VAL A 118 6.71 22.33 -28.09
N ALA A 119 7.26 22.79 -29.22
CA ALA A 119 6.62 23.54 -30.30
C ALA A 119 5.65 22.74 -31.19
N GLU A 120 5.82 21.43 -31.37
CA GLU A 120 4.94 20.54 -32.16
C GLU A 120 3.75 19.99 -31.36
N LEU A 121 3.80 20.06 -30.03
CA LEU A 121 2.63 19.78 -29.21
C LEU A 121 1.57 20.84 -29.51
N PRO A 122 0.29 20.45 -29.76
CA PRO A 122 -0.77 21.42 -29.96
C PRO A 122 -0.85 22.31 -28.72
N LYS A 123 -0.44 23.57 -28.87
CA LYS A 123 -0.55 24.57 -27.80
C LYS A 123 -2.03 24.84 -27.62
N ASN A 124 -2.62 24.27 -26.57
CA ASN A 124 -3.97 24.64 -26.17
C ASN A 124 -3.99 26.15 -25.89
N PRO A 125 -4.97 26.91 -26.40
CA PRO A 125 -5.03 28.34 -26.16
C PRO A 125 -5.12 28.60 -24.65
N THR A 126 -4.19 29.37 -24.10
CA THR A 126 -4.21 29.80 -22.69
C THR A 126 -4.94 31.14 -22.58
N GLY A 127 -5.95 31.22 -21.70
CA GLY A 127 -6.71 32.46 -21.45
C GLY A 127 -8.21 32.24 -21.29
N MET A 128 -8.97 33.34 -21.24
CA MET A 128 -10.43 33.34 -21.17
C MET A 128 -11.00 32.88 -22.52
N GLY A 129 -11.34 31.59 -22.62
CA GLY A 129 -11.63 30.90 -23.89
C GLY A 129 -10.83 29.60 -24.10
N SER A 130 -10.00 29.21 -23.14
CA SER A 130 -9.25 27.94 -23.13
C SER A 130 -10.09 26.68 -22.93
N PHE A 131 -11.34 26.84 -22.48
CA PHE A 131 -12.28 25.75 -22.31
C PHE A 131 -12.81 25.27 -23.67
N PRO A 132 -12.94 23.95 -23.91
CA PRO A 132 -13.57 23.44 -25.11
C PRO A 132 -14.99 24.01 -25.27
N GLN A 133 -15.24 24.70 -26.38
CA GLN A 133 -16.57 25.17 -26.76
C GLN A 133 -17.19 24.14 -27.69
N TYR A 134 -18.38 23.65 -27.34
CA TYR A 134 -19.14 22.75 -28.19
C TYR A 134 -20.28 23.51 -28.86
N ASP A 135 -20.53 23.19 -30.13
CA ASP A 135 -21.51 23.90 -30.96
C ASP A 135 -22.97 23.66 -30.51
N GLU A 136 -23.18 22.66 -29.64
CA GLU A 136 -24.47 22.33 -29.02
C GLU A 136 -24.87 23.24 -27.86
N TYR A 137 -23.95 24.03 -27.32
CA TYR A 137 -24.22 24.93 -26.19
C TYR A 137 -24.36 26.39 -26.63
N GLU A 138 -25.30 27.08 -25.99
CA GLU A 138 -25.51 28.52 -26.17
C GLU A 138 -24.43 29.31 -25.43
N ILE A 139 -23.79 30.26 -26.12
CA ILE A 139 -22.79 31.17 -25.53
C ILE A 139 -23.50 32.37 -24.87
N MET A 140 -24.64 32.76 -25.41
CA MET A 140 -25.56 33.75 -24.85
C MET A 140 -26.96 33.15 -24.82
N PRO A 141 -27.73 33.34 -23.73
CA PRO A 141 -29.05 32.74 -23.59
C PRO A 141 -29.95 33.16 -24.76
N GLY A 142 -30.47 32.16 -25.48
CA GLY A 142 -31.37 32.35 -26.61
C GLY A 142 -30.69 32.67 -27.95
N LYS A 143 -29.37 32.54 -28.08
CA LYS A 143 -28.65 32.67 -29.36
C LYS A 143 -27.76 31.47 -29.62
N LYS A 144 -28.03 30.73 -30.70
CA LYS A 144 -27.12 29.70 -31.19
C LYS A 144 -25.90 30.34 -31.86
N LYS A 145 -24.74 29.69 -31.78
CA LYS A 145 -23.45 30.18 -32.29
C LYS A 145 -23.45 30.58 -33.78
N HIS A 146 -24.37 30.05 -34.58
CA HIS A 146 -24.46 30.27 -36.04
C HIS A 146 -25.68 31.07 -36.53
N GLU A 147 -26.49 31.63 -35.64
CA GLU A 147 -27.56 32.54 -36.06
C GLU A 147 -27.00 33.95 -36.28
N LYS A 148 -27.04 34.41 -37.54
CA LYS A 148 -26.70 35.79 -37.95
C LYS A 148 -27.80 36.76 -37.54
#